data_AF-A0A1G2A824-F1
#
_entry.id   AF-A0A1G2A824-F1
#
_cell.length_a   1.000
_cell.length_b   1.000
_cell.length_c   1.000
_cell.angle_alpha   90.00
_cell.angle_beta   90.00
_cell.angle_gamma   90.00
#
_symmetry.space_group_name_H-M   'P 1'
#
loop_
_entity.id
_entity.type
_entity.pdbx_description
1 polymer ?
#
loop_
_entity_poly.entity_id
_entity_poly.type
_entity_poly.pdbx_seq_one_letter_code
_entity_poly.pdbx_strand_id
1 'polypeptide(L)'
;MDITIHIPTLPFPPIFIPIGIVVVMNLALAYRTWIGNKRHPTNIFFALTALMAALWTVGVSSFQQPQFQLLNGILVRICYLAASLIALFFFLFSYHLGRPIFTLKRWHILTLVISAIVISVIIIAPNVFLAWPVPPDRYLKPEISVFWHIVFAIYFTTVMLLAFYVLFLKSRRLDGFWKKRAKQCFIATAVAFIGGTIFNLYFSLIKDNSLGWVGPIFTIFMVAYIWYHIFWVPGRIPESCRQRR
;
A
#
# COMPACT_ATOMS: atom_id res chain seq x y z
N MET A 1 35.59 35.93 9.79
CA MET A 1 35.51 35.77 8.32
C MET A 1 34.50 34.66 8.10
N ASP A 2 33.23 35.02 7.95
CA ASP A 2 32.14 34.05 7.93
C ASP A 2 32.01 33.47 6.52
N ILE A 3 32.29 32.17 6.40
CA ILE A 3 32.14 31.45 5.15
C ILE A 3 30.66 31.10 5.01
N THR A 4 29.90 31.95 4.32
CA THR A 4 28.53 31.64 3.90
C THR A 4 28.58 30.65 2.75
N ILE A 5 28.39 29.37 3.04
CA ILE A 5 28.22 28.32 2.03
C ILE A 5 26.83 28.51 1.42
N HIS A 6 26.77 29.02 0.18
CA HIS A 6 25.54 29.00 -0.61
C HIS A 6 25.22 27.56 -1.01
N ILE A 7 24.42 26.88 -0.19
CA ILE A 7 23.81 25.61 -0.58
C ILE A 7 22.76 25.97 -1.64
N PRO A 8 22.85 25.47 -2.88
CA PRO A 8 21.82 25.70 -3.88
C PRO A 8 20.49 25.21 -3.31
N THR A 9 19.53 26.12 -3.18
CA THR A 9 18.19 25.81 -2.68
C THR A 9 17.53 24.89 -3.69
N LEU A 10 17.34 23.63 -3.34
CA LEU A 10 16.55 22.71 -4.14
C LEU A 10 15.15 23.31 -4.37
N PRO A 11 14.56 23.15 -5.57
CA PRO A 11 13.21 23.65 -5.84
C PRO A 11 12.14 22.94 -4.99
N PHE A 12 12.50 21.84 -4.30
CA PHE A 12 11.60 21.05 -3.47
C PHE A 12 12.27 20.68 -2.13
N PRO A 13 11.47 20.47 -1.06
CA PRO A 13 11.99 19.99 0.21
C PRO A 13 12.76 18.64 0.07
N PRO A 14 13.81 18.39 0.85
CA PRO A 14 14.62 17.15 0.76
C PRO A 14 13.82 15.85 0.90
N ILE A 15 12.66 15.90 1.58
CA ILE A 15 11.70 14.80 1.76
C ILE A 15 11.17 14.19 0.44
N PHE A 16 11.22 14.93 -0.67
CA PHE A 16 10.77 14.44 -1.97
C PHE A 16 11.71 13.39 -2.56
N ILE A 17 12.99 13.40 -2.17
CA ILE A 17 13.97 12.42 -2.63
C ILE A 17 13.61 10.99 -2.17
N PRO A 18 13.43 10.71 -0.85
CA PRO A 18 13.05 9.37 -0.42
C PRO A 18 11.66 8.96 -0.94
N ILE A 19 10.69 9.87 -1.01
CA ILE A 19 9.37 9.59 -1.59
C ILE A 19 9.50 9.17 -3.06
N GLY A 20 10.29 9.90 -3.85
CA GLY A 20 10.54 9.58 -5.26
C GLY A 20 11.16 8.20 -5.45
N ILE A 21 12.14 7.85 -4.61
CA ILE A 21 12.76 6.51 -4.60
C ILE A 21 11.71 5.43 -4.31
N VAL A 22 10.85 5.63 -3.31
CA VAL A 22 9.77 4.69 -2.95
C VAL A 22 8.81 4.48 -4.12
N VAL A 23 8.38 5.56 -4.80
CA VAL A 23 7.50 5.48 -5.96
C VAL A 23 8.15 4.68 -7.08
N VAL A 24 9.36 5.03 -7.48
CA VAL A 24 10.07 4.38 -8.59
C VAL A 24 10.30 2.90 -8.30
N MET A 25 10.71 2.55 -7.08
CA MET A 25 10.94 1.15 -6.71
C MET A 25 9.64 0.35 -6.68
N ASN A 26 8.55 0.87 -6.12
CA ASN A 26 7.26 0.18 -6.14
C ASN A 26 6.75 -0.04 -7.58
N LEU A 27 6.87 0.96 -8.46
CA LEU A 27 6.51 0.82 -9.88
C LEU A 27 7.38 -0.22 -10.60
N ALA A 28 8.70 -0.18 -10.38
CA ALA A 28 9.64 -1.12 -10.99
C ALA A 28 9.34 -2.57 -10.56
N LEU A 29 9.07 -2.79 -9.26
CA LEU A 29 8.75 -4.11 -8.72
C LEU A 29 7.35 -4.60 -9.14
N ALA A 30 6.36 -3.70 -9.24
CA ALA A 30 5.06 -4.00 -9.81
C ALA A 30 5.19 -4.49 -11.26
N TYR A 31 5.90 -3.73 -12.10
CA TYR A 31 6.13 -4.05 -13.51
C TYR A 31 6.91 -5.36 -13.69
N ARG A 32 8.00 -5.56 -12.93
CA ARG A 32 8.80 -6.80 -12.96
C ARG A 32 7.98 -8.01 -12.54
N THR A 33 7.15 -7.91 -11.51
CA THR A 33 6.28 -9.02 -11.08
C THR A 33 5.26 -9.37 -12.16
N TRP A 34 4.64 -8.35 -12.76
CA TRP A 34 3.65 -8.51 -13.81
C TRP A 34 4.22 -9.25 -15.02
N ILE A 35 5.41 -8.83 -15.52
CA ILE A 35 6.05 -9.48 -16.66
C ILE A 35 6.53 -10.89 -16.34
N GLY A 36 6.97 -11.15 -15.11
CA GLY A 36 7.45 -12.47 -14.71
C GLY A 36 6.41 -13.58 -14.91
N ASN A 37 5.12 -13.30 -14.68
CA ASN A 37 4.02 -14.20 -15.03
C ASN A 37 2.67 -13.48 -15.08
N LYS A 38 2.24 -13.08 -16.29
CA LYS A 38 1.00 -12.30 -16.51
C LYS A 38 -0.29 -13.08 -16.24
N ARG A 39 -0.24 -14.41 -16.15
CA ARG A 39 -1.43 -15.27 -15.99
C ARG A 39 -1.62 -15.75 -14.55
N HIS A 40 -0.56 -15.75 -13.74
CA HIS A 40 -0.62 -16.28 -12.39
C HIS A 40 -1.24 -15.25 -11.41
N PRO A 41 -2.34 -15.59 -10.71
CA PRO A 41 -3.09 -14.63 -9.89
C PRO A 41 -2.23 -14.00 -8.79
N THR A 42 -1.30 -14.74 -8.18
CA THR A 42 -0.36 -14.20 -7.18
C THR A 42 0.48 -13.05 -7.74
N ASN A 43 0.96 -13.16 -8.98
CA ASN A 43 1.77 -12.12 -9.62
C ASN A 43 0.93 -10.89 -9.92
N ILE A 44 -0.28 -11.10 -10.45
CA ILE A 44 -1.23 -10.03 -10.78
C ILE A 44 -1.58 -9.25 -9.52
N PHE A 45 -2.05 -9.92 -8.46
CA PHE A 45 -2.48 -9.22 -7.24
C PHE A 45 -1.31 -8.59 -6.49
N PHE A 46 -0.13 -9.21 -6.47
CA PHE A 46 1.05 -8.55 -5.89
C PHE A 46 1.46 -7.30 -6.67
N ALA A 47 1.49 -7.38 -8.01
CA ALA A 47 1.81 -6.24 -8.85
C ALA A 47 0.81 -5.10 -8.66
N LEU A 48 -0.49 -5.41 -8.55
CA LEU A 48 -1.52 -4.43 -8.25
C LEU A 48 -1.35 -3.82 -6.86
N THR A 49 -1.02 -4.61 -5.82
CA THR A 49 -0.69 -4.07 -4.49
C THR A 49 0.49 -3.10 -4.55
N ALA A 50 1.58 -3.46 -5.24
CA ALA A 50 2.75 -2.62 -5.38
C ALA A 50 2.46 -1.34 -6.19
N LEU A 51 1.64 -1.44 -7.25
CA LEU A 51 1.17 -0.29 -8.02
C LEU A 51 0.32 0.67 -7.16
N MET A 52 -0.62 0.13 -6.37
CA MET A 52 -1.42 0.95 -5.47
C MET A 52 -0.56 1.56 -4.35
N ALA A 53 0.46 0.86 -3.84
CA ALA A 53 1.43 1.44 -2.91
C ALA A 53 2.21 2.62 -3.53
N ALA A 54 2.55 2.56 -4.81
CA ALA A 54 3.16 3.68 -5.53
C ALA A 54 2.18 4.87 -5.64
N LEU A 55 0.93 4.63 -6.06
CA LEU A 55 -0.10 5.67 -6.18
C LEU A 55 -0.43 6.32 -4.82
N TRP A 56 -0.50 5.50 -3.76
CA TRP A 56 -0.66 5.98 -2.40
C TRP A 56 0.51 6.89 -1.99
N THR A 57 1.74 6.48 -2.30
CA THR A 57 2.93 7.30 -2.00
C THR A 57 2.94 8.64 -2.73
N VAL A 58 2.50 8.66 -4.00
CA VAL A 58 2.30 9.91 -4.77
C VAL A 58 1.23 10.77 -4.09
N GLY A 59 0.12 10.18 -3.68
CA GLY A 59 -0.94 10.88 -2.95
C GLY A 59 -0.45 11.47 -1.63
N VAL A 60 0.35 10.72 -0.85
CA VAL A 60 0.95 11.21 0.41
C VAL A 60 1.85 12.43 0.19
N SER A 61 2.52 12.52 -0.96
CA SER A 61 3.37 13.66 -1.27
C SER A 61 2.60 14.99 -1.42
N SER A 62 1.29 14.94 -1.70
CA SER A 62 0.47 16.14 -1.82
C SER A 62 0.28 16.86 -0.49
N PHE A 63 0.35 16.15 0.64
CA PHE A 63 0.31 16.76 1.97
C PHE A 63 1.55 17.59 2.29
N GLN A 64 2.63 17.50 1.50
CA GLN A 64 3.92 18.14 1.78
C GLN A 64 4.21 19.36 0.89
N GLN A 65 3.28 19.72 -0.01
CA GLN A 65 3.42 20.89 -0.87
C GLN A 65 2.14 21.73 -0.90
N PRO A 66 2.23 23.06 -0.76
CA PRO A 66 1.14 23.95 -1.09
C PRO A 66 0.98 23.97 -2.62
N GLN A 67 0.18 23.03 -3.14
CA GLN A 67 -0.16 22.94 -4.57
C GLN A 67 -1.49 23.62 -4.88
N PHE A 68 -1.81 23.72 -6.17
CA PHE A 68 -3.14 24.09 -6.65
C PHE A 68 -4.24 23.28 -5.96
N GLN A 69 -5.28 23.97 -5.46
CA GLN A 69 -6.37 23.38 -4.69
C GLN A 69 -7.00 22.15 -5.38
N LEU A 70 -7.19 22.24 -6.69
CA LEU A 70 -7.73 21.17 -7.53
C LEU A 70 -6.86 19.92 -7.51
N LEU A 71 -5.56 20.08 -7.78
CA LEU A 71 -4.60 18.98 -7.85
C LEU A 71 -4.46 18.31 -6.48
N ASN A 72 -4.35 19.10 -5.41
CA ASN A 72 -4.24 18.56 -4.06
C ASN A 72 -5.48 17.71 -3.70
N GLY A 73 -6.68 18.21 -3.95
CA GLY A 73 -7.88 17.43 -3.66
C GLY A 73 -8.02 16.16 -4.51
N ILE A 74 -7.49 16.13 -5.74
CA ILE A 74 -7.40 14.90 -6.55
C ILE A 74 -6.39 13.92 -5.94
N LEU A 75 -5.18 14.38 -5.60
CA LEU A 75 -4.12 13.54 -5.05
C LEU A 75 -4.48 12.96 -3.68
N VAL A 76 -5.15 13.72 -2.82
CA VAL A 76 -5.67 13.23 -1.54
C VAL A 76 -6.70 12.12 -1.77
N ARG A 77 -7.62 12.26 -2.72
CA ARG A 77 -8.57 11.19 -3.05
C ARG A 77 -7.86 9.95 -3.62
N ILE A 78 -6.88 10.15 -4.50
CA ILE A 78 -6.02 9.06 -5.00
C ILE A 78 -5.29 8.37 -3.85
N CYS A 79 -4.82 9.10 -2.84
CA CYS A 79 -4.18 8.55 -1.64
C CYS A 79 -5.11 7.55 -0.93
N TYR A 80 -6.33 7.97 -0.56
CA TYR A 80 -7.28 7.10 0.14
C TYR A 80 -7.79 5.96 -0.73
N LEU A 81 -8.05 6.22 -2.02
CA LEU A 81 -8.46 5.20 -2.99
C LEU A 81 -7.37 4.13 -3.18
N ALA A 82 -6.12 4.56 -3.32
CA ALA A 82 -5.00 3.64 -3.44
C ALA A 82 -4.84 2.81 -2.16
N ALA A 83 -4.97 3.42 -0.98
CA ALA A 83 -4.91 2.69 0.29
C ALA A 83 -6.02 1.64 0.44
N SER A 84 -7.27 1.93 0.05
CA SER A 84 -8.35 0.92 0.06
C SER A 84 -8.05 -0.25 -0.89
N LEU A 85 -7.53 0.05 -2.07
CA LEU A 85 -7.17 -0.95 -3.07
C LEU A 85 -5.91 -1.76 -2.69
N ILE A 86 -4.95 -1.19 -1.95
CA ILE A 86 -3.84 -1.94 -1.34
C ILE A 86 -4.40 -3.06 -0.48
N ALA A 87 -5.34 -2.77 0.42
CA ALA A 87 -5.90 -3.77 1.32
C ALA A 87 -6.62 -4.89 0.55
N LEU A 88 -7.45 -4.53 -0.43
CA LEU A 88 -8.15 -5.50 -1.29
C LEU A 88 -7.18 -6.41 -2.06
N PHE A 89 -6.25 -5.82 -2.83
CA PHE A 89 -5.33 -6.60 -3.65
C PHE A 89 -4.35 -7.40 -2.79
N PHE A 90 -3.95 -6.89 -1.64
CA PHE A 90 -3.09 -7.62 -0.72
C PHE A 90 -3.79 -8.82 -0.09
N PHE A 91 -5.09 -8.70 0.25
CA PHE A 91 -5.89 -9.84 0.67
C PHE A 91 -5.96 -10.91 -0.44
N LEU A 92 -6.27 -10.51 -1.68
CA LEU A 92 -6.35 -11.43 -2.82
C LEU A 92 -5.00 -12.09 -3.13
N PHE A 93 -3.90 -11.35 -3.02
CA PHE A 93 -2.54 -11.87 -3.09
C PHE A 93 -2.30 -12.92 -2.01
N SER A 94 -2.61 -12.59 -0.74
CA SER A 94 -2.44 -13.48 0.41
C SER A 94 -3.23 -14.78 0.24
N TYR A 95 -4.44 -14.70 -0.30
CA TYR A 95 -5.26 -15.86 -0.61
C TYR A 95 -4.68 -16.74 -1.72
N HIS A 96 -4.14 -16.15 -2.80
CA HIS A 96 -3.55 -16.90 -3.91
C HIS A 96 -2.09 -17.31 -3.68
N LEU A 97 -1.44 -16.89 -2.59
CA LEU A 97 -0.05 -17.22 -2.33
C LEU A 97 0.15 -18.73 -2.06
N GLY A 98 0.78 -19.46 -2.97
CA GLY A 98 0.98 -20.91 -2.82
C GLY A 98 -0.32 -21.69 -3.02
N ARG A 99 -0.60 -22.68 -2.17
CA ARG A 99 -1.84 -23.46 -2.23
C ARG A 99 -2.93 -22.83 -1.35
N PRO A 100 -4.20 -22.77 -1.80
CA PRO A 100 -5.31 -22.32 -0.95
C PRO A 100 -5.54 -23.33 0.18
N ILE A 101 -5.66 -22.85 1.42
CA ILE A 101 -5.93 -23.69 2.60
C ILE A 101 -7.43 -23.93 2.79
N PHE A 102 -8.22 -22.95 2.37
CA PHE A 102 -9.67 -22.96 2.49
C PHE A 102 -10.25 -22.44 1.18
N THR A 103 -11.48 -22.82 0.88
CA THR A 103 -12.19 -22.39 -0.31
C THR A 103 -12.98 -21.12 0.00
N LEU A 104 -12.62 -20.00 -0.62
CA LEU A 104 -13.50 -18.82 -0.58
C LEU A 104 -14.71 -19.07 -1.47
N LYS A 105 -15.91 -19.06 -0.87
CA LYS A 105 -17.16 -19.00 -1.66
C LYS A 105 -17.19 -17.67 -2.45
N ARG A 106 -17.75 -17.71 -3.67
CA ARG A 106 -17.85 -16.53 -4.57
C ARG A 106 -18.46 -15.31 -3.89
N TRP A 107 -19.46 -15.51 -3.03
CA TRP A 107 -20.09 -14.43 -2.27
C TRP A 107 -19.13 -13.65 -1.37
N HIS A 108 -18.15 -14.28 -0.73
CA HIS A 108 -17.17 -13.57 0.10
C HIS A 108 -16.28 -12.63 -0.73
N ILE A 109 -15.86 -13.08 -1.92
CA ILE A 109 -15.08 -12.26 -2.85
C ILE A 109 -15.94 -11.10 -3.34
N LEU A 110 -17.20 -11.38 -3.69
CA LEU A 110 -18.14 -10.35 -4.11
C LEU A 110 -18.36 -9.29 -3.03
N THR A 111 -18.54 -9.69 -1.76
CA THR A 111 -18.67 -8.74 -0.64
C THR A 111 -17.42 -7.87 -0.46
N LEU A 112 -16.22 -8.45 -0.61
CA LEU A 112 -14.97 -7.69 -0.54
C LEU A 112 -14.84 -6.68 -1.69
N VAL A 113 -15.25 -7.05 -2.90
CA VAL A 113 -15.22 -6.16 -4.06
C VAL A 113 -16.29 -5.07 -3.92
N ILE A 114 -17.52 -5.41 -3.52
CA ILE A 114 -18.60 -4.44 -3.31
C ILE A 114 -18.21 -3.44 -2.22
N SER A 115 -17.64 -3.90 -1.09
CA SER A 115 -17.19 -2.98 -0.04
C SER A 115 -16.06 -2.06 -0.51
N ALA A 116 -15.12 -2.54 -1.33
CA ALA A 116 -14.10 -1.69 -1.95
C ALA A 116 -14.71 -0.64 -2.89
N ILE A 117 -15.71 -1.03 -3.70
CA ILE A 117 -16.43 -0.10 -4.59
C ILE A 117 -17.18 0.96 -3.79
N VAL A 118 -17.92 0.57 -2.75
CA VAL A 118 -18.67 1.49 -1.88
C VAL A 118 -17.72 2.50 -1.23
N ILE A 119 -16.60 2.04 -0.66
CA ILE A 119 -15.58 2.92 -0.08
C ILE A 119 -14.97 3.84 -1.14
N SER A 120 -14.71 3.34 -2.35
CA SER A 120 -14.18 4.15 -3.45
C SER A 120 -15.16 5.24 -3.88
N VAL A 121 -16.45 4.94 -3.96
CA VAL A 121 -17.51 5.92 -4.26
C VAL A 121 -17.57 6.99 -3.18
N ILE A 122 -17.52 6.60 -1.90
CA ILE A 122 -17.50 7.54 -0.76
C ILE A 122 -16.30 8.49 -0.85
N ILE A 123 -15.11 7.98 -1.17
CA ILE A 123 -13.87 8.77 -1.29
C ILE A 123 -13.96 9.76 -2.47
N ILE A 124 -14.48 9.32 -3.61
CA ILE A 124 -14.56 10.12 -4.84
C ILE A 124 -15.68 11.17 -4.73
N ALA A 125 -16.78 10.86 -4.05
CA ALA A 125 -17.92 11.75 -3.95
C ALA A 125 -17.54 13.11 -3.34
N PRO A 126 -17.90 14.23 -4.00
CA PRO A 126 -17.58 15.57 -3.51
C PRO A 126 -18.30 15.84 -2.19
N ASN A 127 -17.62 16.47 -1.23
CA ASN A 127 -18.17 16.88 0.07
C ASN A 127 -18.69 15.74 0.97
N VAL A 128 -18.46 14.47 0.61
CA VAL A 128 -18.80 13.32 1.46
C VAL A 128 -17.62 12.96 2.35
N PHE A 129 -16.53 12.47 1.75
CA PHE A 129 -15.32 12.10 2.49
C PHE A 129 -14.40 13.30 2.73
N LEU A 130 -14.18 14.11 1.68
CA LEU A 130 -13.29 15.26 1.69
C LEU A 130 -14.07 16.49 1.21
N ALA A 131 -13.96 17.59 1.97
CA ALA A 131 -14.49 18.88 1.54
C ALA A 131 -13.86 19.31 0.21
N TRP A 132 -14.65 19.97 -0.63
CA TRP A 132 -14.21 20.45 -1.94
C TRP A 132 -14.60 21.91 -2.14
N PRO A 133 -13.67 22.80 -2.52
CA PRO A 133 -12.23 22.58 -2.74
C PRO A 133 -11.41 22.47 -1.44
N VAL A 134 -10.18 21.93 -1.51
CA VAL A 134 -9.26 21.91 -0.35
C VAL A 134 -8.53 23.25 -0.27
N PRO A 135 -8.70 24.05 0.81
CA PRO A 135 -8.03 25.33 0.95
C PRO A 135 -6.50 25.18 1.00
N PRO A 136 -5.73 26.10 0.39
CA PRO A 136 -4.27 26.00 0.30
C PRO A 136 -3.59 26.22 1.66
N ASP A 137 -4.25 26.88 2.60
CA ASP A 137 -3.81 27.07 3.99
C ASP A 137 -3.98 25.81 4.86
N ARG A 138 -4.75 24.82 4.40
CA ARG A 138 -5.08 23.60 5.16
C ARG A 138 -4.54 22.31 4.55
N TYR A 139 -3.51 22.38 3.70
CA TYR A 139 -2.98 21.21 2.99
C TYR A 139 -2.45 20.10 3.92
N LEU A 140 -1.92 20.45 5.10
CA LEU A 140 -1.47 19.47 6.11
C LEU A 140 -2.62 18.85 6.93
N LYS A 141 -3.80 19.47 6.92
CA LYS A 141 -4.98 19.03 7.68
C LYS A 141 -6.25 19.33 6.88
N PRO A 142 -6.47 18.62 5.75
CA PRO A 142 -7.66 18.85 4.96
C PRO A 142 -8.91 18.49 5.75
N GLU A 143 -10.02 19.16 5.43
CA GLU A 143 -11.31 18.90 6.06
C GLU A 143 -11.87 17.55 5.60
N ILE A 144 -11.54 16.51 6.36
CA ILE A 144 -12.04 15.16 6.18
C ILE A 144 -13.21 14.94 7.13
N SER A 145 -14.28 14.34 6.63
CA SER A 145 -15.39 13.91 7.49
C SER A 145 -14.92 12.82 8.45
N VAL A 146 -14.92 13.13 9.75
CA VAL A 146 -14.47 12.21 10.82
C VAL A 146 -15.23 10.89 10.76
N PHE A 147 -16.55 10.94 10.54
CA PHE A 147 -17.38 9.75 10.42
C PHE A 147 -16.91 8.84 9.28
N TRP A 148 -16.76 9.38 8.07
CA TRP A 148 -16.35 8.59 6.92
C TRP A 148 -14.88 8.14 7.00
N HIS A 149 -14.03 8.91 7.68
CA HIS A 149 -12.67 8.48 7.97
C HIS A 149 -12.62 7.28 8.92
N ILE A 150 -13.47 7.25 9.96
CA ILE A 150 -13.62 6.08 10.84
C ILE A 150 -14.13 4.87 10.06
N VAL A 151 -15.14 5.04 9.20
CA VAL A 151 -15.66 3.96 8.33
C VAL A 151 -14.55 3.41 7.42
N PHE A 152 -13.76 4.30 6.80
CA PHE A 152 -12.59 3.92 6.00
C PHE A 152 -11.54 3.16 6.83
N ALA A 153 -11.23 3.64 8.03
CA ALA A 153 -10.25 3.02 8.92
C ALA A 153 -10.68 1.60 9.34
N ILE A 154 -11.96 1.41 9.67
CA ILE A 154 -12.54 0.10 9.99
C ILE A 154 -12.44 -0.83 8.79
N TYR A 155 -12.82 -0.37 7.59
CA TYR A 155 -12.72 -1.14 6.36
C TYR A 155 -11.28 -1.60 6.11
N PHE A 156 -10.34 -0.65 6.06
CA PHE A 156 -8.93 -0.92 5.76
C PHE A 156 -8.34 -1.91 6.78
N THR A 157 -8.54 -1.64 8.07
CA THR A 157 -8.04 -2.49 9.16
C THR A 157 -8.63 -3.89 9.09
N THR A 158 -9.94 -4.02 8.88
CA THR A 158 -10.61 -5.32 8.81
C THR A 158 -10.06 -6.17 7.66
N VAL A 159 -9.95 -5.60 6.46
CA VAL A 159 -9.43 -6.32 5.28
C VAL A 159 -7.96 -6.70 5.47
N MET A 160 -7.15 -5.81 6.05
CA MET A 160 -5.75 -6.11 6.36
C MET A 160 -5.61 -7.22 7.42
N LEU A 161 -6.41 -7.20 8.50
CA LEU A 161 -6.44 -8.26 9.50
C LEU A 161 -6.87 -9.60 8.92
N LEU A 162 -7.83 -9.61 7.99
CA LEU A 162 -8.19 -10.82 7.25
C LEU A 162 -7.00 -11.33 6.41
N ALA A 163 -6.25 -10.45 5.75
CA ALA A 163 -5.05 -10.84 5.00
C ALA A 163 -3.97 -11.45 5.92
N PHE A 164 -3.73 -10.83 7.09
CA PHE A 164 -2.84 -11.36 8.12
C PHE A 164 -3.29 -12.73 8.63
N TYR A 165 -4.60 -12.90 8.88
CA TYR A 165 -5.16 -14.17 9.30
C TYR A 165 -4.91 -15.28 8.27
N VAL A 166 -5.11 -14.99 6.98
CA VAL A 166 -4.81 -15.93 5.89
C VAL A 166 -3.33 -16.28 5.85
N LEU A 167 -2.43 -15.29 5.92
CA LEU A 167 -0.98 -15.53 5.93
C LEU A 167 -0.54 -16.31 7.17
N PHE A 168 -1.14 -16.03 8.33
CA PHE A 168 -0.88 -16.75 9.56
C PHE A 168 -1.28 -18.23 9.44
N LEU A 169 -2.50 -18.51 8.97
CA LEU A 169 -2.94 -19.89 8.69
C LEU A 169 -1.99 -20.58 7.71
N LYS A 170 -1.55 -19.88 6.66
CA LYS A 170 -0.56 -20.39 5.69
C LYS A 170 0.79 -20.69 6.31
N SER A 171 1.26 -19.83 7.21
CA SER A 171 2.51 -20.06 7.94
C SER A 171 2.45 -21.25 8.91
N ARG A 172 1.24 -21.66 9.32
CA ARG A 172 1.03 -22.78 10.24
C ARG A 172 0.76 -24.11 9.53
N ARG A 173 -0.09 -24.10 8.50
CA ARG A 173 -0.62 -25.31 7.86
C ARG A 173 0.07 -25.72 6.56
N LEU A 174 0.75 -24.81 5.87
CA LEU A 174 1.55 -25.21 4.70
C LEU A 174 2.86 -25.84 5.18
N ASP A 175 3.40 -26.74 4.36
CA ASP A 175 4.67 -27.39 4.63
C ASP A 175 5.81 -26.86 3.76
N GLY A 176 7.02 -27.18 4.20
CA GLY A 176 8.27 -26.91 3.50
C GLY A 176 8.46 -25.45 3.11
N PHE A 177 8.58 -25.21 1.82
CA PHE A 177 9.00 -23.93 1.27
C PHE A 177 7.92 -22.85 1.31
N TRP A 178 6.65 -23.22 1.09
CA TRP A 178 5.54 -22.28 1.11
C TRP A 178 5.26 -21.74 2.52
N LYS A 179 5.50 -22.57 3.55
CA LYS A 179 5.44 -22.17 4.96
C LYS A 179 6.36 -20.99 5.27
N LYS A 180 7.63 -21.12 4.87
CA LYS A 180 8.66 -20.08 5.10
C LYS A 180 8.31 -18.78 4.40
N ARG A 181 7.83 -18.84 3.15
CA ARG A 181 7.40 -17.67 2.38
C ARG A 181 6.18 -16.97 2.96
N ALA A 182 5.18 -17.73 3.40
CA ALA A 182 4.00 -17.15 4.05
C ALA A 182 4.40 -16.41 5.35
N LYS A 183 5.30 -16.99 6.15
CA LYS A 183 5.86 -16.34 7.34
C LYS A 183 6.64 -15.06 7.01
N GLN A 184 7.44 -15.09 5.94
CA GLN A 184 8.17 -13.93 5.44
C GLN A 184 7.23 -12.80 4.98
N CYS A 185 6.17 -13.12 4.23
CA CYS A 185 5.13 -12.16 3.87
C CYS A 185 4.48 -11.55 5.09
N PHE A 186 4.13 -12.40 6.07
CA PHE A 186 3.49 -11.97 7.30
C PHE A 186 4.34 -10.94 8.04
N ILE A 187 5.64 -11.24 8.26
CA ILE A 187 6.56 -10.34 8.97
C ILE A 187 6.75 -9.02 8.20
N ALA A 188 7.03 -9.10 6.90
CA ALA A 188 7.28 -7.91 6.08
C ALA A 188 6.06 -6.99 6.03
N THR A 189 4.87 -7.57 5.88
CA THR A 189 3.61 -6.82 5.86
C THR A 189 3.26 -6.29 7.25
N ALA A 190 3.55 -7.02 8.33
CA ALA A 190 3.28 -6.56 9.69
C ALA A 190 4.06 -5.28 10.00
N VAL A 191 5.35 -5.23 9.63
CA VAL A 191 6.18 -4.03 9.77
C VAL A 191 5.58 -2.86 8.98
N ALA A 192 5.19 -3.09 7.72
CA ALA A 192 4.59 -2.05 6.89
C ALA A 192 3.22 -1.59 7.35
N PHE A 193 2.38 -2.51 7.80
CA PHE A 193 1.06 -2.21 8.33
C PHE A 193 1.16 -1.40 9.62
N ILE A 194 2.02 -1.78 10.56
CA ILE A 194 2.22 -1.04 11.81
C ILE A 194 2.73 0.37 11.50
N GLY A 195 3.80 0.49 10.71
CA GLY A 195 4.36 1.80 10.33
C GLY A 195 3.35 2.68 9.59
N GLY A 196 2.76 2.17 8.51
CA GLY A 196 1.80 2.92 7.70
C GLY A 196 0.53 3.31 8.47
N THR A 197 -0.03 2.40 9.27
CA THR A 197 -1.27 2.69 10.02
C THR A 197 -1.01 3.69 11.15
N ILE A 198 0.12 3.59 11.86
CA ILE A 198 0.48 4.57 12.88
C ILE A 198 0.64 5.95 12.26
N PHE A 199 1.50 6.11 11.24
CA PHE A 199 1.86 7.43 10.71
C PHE A 199 0.82 8.06 9.77
N ASN A 200 0.00 7.28 9.07
CA ASN A 200 -0.89 7.79 8.02
C ASN A 200 -2.38 7.56 8.28
N LEU A 201 -2.75 6.77 9.28
CA LEU A 201 -4.17 6.56 9.64
C LEU A 201 -4.46 7.12 11.03
N TYR A 202 -3.78 6.62 12.07
CA TYR A 202 -4.08 7.02 13.45
C TYR A 202 -3.45 8.36 13.83
N PHE A 203 -2.21 8.64 13.41
CA PHE A 203 -1.58 9.93 13.72
C PHE A 203 -2.33 11.09 13.05
N SER A 204 -2.80 10.89 11.82
CA SER A 204 -3.63 11.86 11.07
C SER A 204 -4.98 12.18 11.72
N LEU A 205 -5.47 11.31 12.63
CA LEU A 205 -6.69 11.59 13.40
C LEU A 205 -6.44 12.53 14.59
N ILE A 206 -5.21 12.52 15.15
CA ILE A 206 -4.87 13.24 16.37
C ILE A 206 -4.09 14.53 16.06
N LYS A 207 -3.18 14.48 15.09
CA LYS A 207 -2.26 15.55 14.70
C LYS A 207 -2.29 15.82 13.19
N ASP A 208 -1.51 16.79 12.75
CA ASP A 208 -1.33 17.10 11.34
C ASP A 208 -0.58 16.01 10.56
N ASN A 209 -0.67 16.03 9.23
CA ASN A 209 -0.01 15.04 8.36
C ASN A 209 1.50 15.28 8.17
N SER A 210 2.15 15.96 9.12
CA SER A 210 3.58 16.31 9.07
C SER A 210 4.49 15.07 8.97
N LEU A 211 4.11 13.96 9.61
CA LEU A 211 4.84 12.69 9.58
C LEU A 211 4.33 11.68 8.54
N GLY A 212 3.35 12.05 7.70
CA GLY A 212 2.74 11.11 6.75
C GLY A 212 3.72 10.54 5.72
N TRP A 213 4.85 11.20 5.47
CA TRP A 213 5.88 10.73 4.54
C TRP A 213 6.66 9.50 5.05
N VAL A 214 6.61 9.22 6.35
CA VAL A 214 7.33 8.09 6.96
C VAL A 214 6.66 6.76 6.60
N GLY A 215 5.33 6.72 6.49
CA GLY A 215 4.58 5.51 6.14
C GLY A 215 5.05 4.83 4.85
N PRO A 216 5.17 5.56 3.72
CA PRO A 216 5.72 5.03 2.46
C PRO A 216 7.07 4.33 2.56
N ILE A 217 7.93 4.71 3.50
CA ILE A 217 9.25 4.07 3.69
C ILE A 217 9.08 2.61 4.16
N PHE A 218 8.00 2.29 4.88
CA PHE A 218 7.75 0.91 5.27
C PHE A 218 7.16 0.07 4.14
N THR A 219 6.45 0.67 3.17
CA THR A 219 5.87 -0.09 2.06
C THR A 219 6.94 -0.57 1.09
N ILE A 220 7.99 0.23 0.84
CA ILE A 220 9.14 -0.22 0.03
C ILE A 220 9.84 -1.42 0.67
N PHE A 221 9.98 -1.45 1.99
CA PHE A 221 10.53 -2.60 2.71
C PHE A 221 9.66 -3.84 2.47
N MET A 222 8.34 -3.73 2.66
CA MET A 222 7.41 -4.83 2.41
C MET A 222 7.48 -5.32 0.96
N VAL A 223 7.35 -4.43 -0.03
CA VAL A 223 7.30 -4.79 -1.45
C VAL A 223 8.63 -5.38 -1.90
N ALA A 224 9.77 -4.78 -1.55
CA ALA A 224 11.09 -5.30 -1.91
C ALA A 224 11.36 -6.67 -1.26
N TYR A 225 11.03 -6.83 0.03
CA TYR A 225 11.26 -8.07 0.76
C TYR A 225 10.41 -9.22 0.23
N ILE A 226 9.11 -8.98 0.03
CA ILE A 226 8.19 -9.97 -0.56
C ILE A 226 8.66 -10.31 -1.97
N TRP A 227 9.04 -9.30 -2.77
CA TRP A 227 9.47 -9.53 -4.14
C TRP A 227 10.71 -10.41 -4.22
N TYR A 228 11.73 -10.09 -3.42
CA TYR A 228 12.97 -10.83 -3.36
C TYR A 228 12.75 -12.30 -2.98
N HIS A 229 11.98 -12.58 -1.94
CA HIS A 229 11.81 -13.93 -1.42
C HIS A 229 10.83 -14.80 -2.24
N ILE A 230 9.85 -14.19 -2.92
CA ILE A 230 8.79 -14.95 -3.62
C ILE A 230 9.01 -15.02 -5.13
N PHE A 231 9.57 -14.00 -5.76
CA PHE A 231 9.75 -13.96 -7.21
C PHE A 231 11.22 -14.14 -7.62
N TRP A 232 12.17 -13.52 -6.90
CA TRP A 232 13.58 -13.54 -7.31
C TRP A 232 14.34 -14.82 -6.93
N VAL A 233 14.47 -15.11 -5.62
CA VAL A 233 15.17 -16.33 -5.12
C VAL A 233 14.70 -17.62 -5.82
N PRO A 234 13.40 -17.82 -6.05
CA PRO A 234 12.89 -19.06 -6.64
C PRO A 234 13.15 -19.18 -8.13
N GLY A 235 13.23 -18.04 -8.84
CA GLY A 235 13.59 -17.99 -10.24
C GLY A 235 15.00 -18.51 -10.51
N ARG A 236 15.88 -18.54 -9.50
CA ARG A 236 17.25 -19.06 -9.60
C ARG A 236 17.40 -20.57 -9.37
N ILE A 237 16.34 -21.26 -8.94
CA ILE A 237 16.41 -22.71 -8.76
C ILE A 237 16.24 -23.38 -10.13
N PRO A 238 17.19 -24.25 -10.57
CA PRO A 238 17.11 -24.96 -11.84
C PRO A 238 15.79 -25.73 -11.97
N GLU A 239 15.20 -25.75 -13.17
CA GLU A 239 13.90 -26.40 -13.41
C GLU A 239 13.92 -27.90 -13.07
N SER A 240 15.07 -28.56 -13.23
CA SER A 240 15.30 -29.97 -12.85
C SER A 240 15.07 -30.25 -11.35
N CYS A 241 15.28 -29.26 -10.48
CA CYS A 241 15.00 -29.35 -9.04
C CYS A 241 13.59 -28.88 -8.66
N ARG A 242 12.85 -28.28 -9.60
CA ARG A 242 11.55 -27.66 -9.36
C ARG A 242 10.40 -28.67 -9.52
N GLN A 243 10.55 -29.68 -10.38
CA GLN A 243 9.54 -30.73 -10.62
C GLN A 243 9.47 -31.80 -9.52
N ARG A 244 10.48 -31.91 -8.65
CA ARG A 244 10.50 -32.88 -7.54
C ARG A 244 9.95 -32.34 -6.20
N ARG A 245 9.26 -31.19 -6.18
CA ARG A 245 8.85 -30.48 -4.95
C ARG A 245 7.40 -30.00 -4.93
#